data_AF-A0A2N0QRF4-F1
#
_entry.id   AF-A0A2N0QRF4-F1
#
_cell.length_a   1.000
_cell.length_b   1.000
_cell.length_c   1.000
_cell.angle_alpha   90.00
_cell.angle_beta   90.00
_cell.angle_gamma   90.00
#
_symmetry.space_group_name_H-M   'P 1'
#
loop_
_entity.id
_entity.type
_entity.pdbx_description
1 polymer ?
#
loop_
_entity_poly.entity_id
_entity_poly.type
_entity_poly.pdbx_seq_one_letter_code
_entity_poly.pdbx_strand_id
1 'polypeptide(L)'
;MIQKEQLEELTAWFNENVFSNIGELEKYLIPITNVKFGPLYRHPRKIWGIGLNYVEHAADLSEKAPDTEPASFLKPDTTIIGPGDEIQIPVQSERTTAEAELGLIIGKKTKNVSEEEAPYVIAGYTTIIDMTTEDILQRNPRYLTRSKSFDTFFSFGPCLITPDEVSDVNALRVTTVINGLEHRSNIVSNMTFKPWYLVS
;
A
#
# COMPACT_ATOMS: atom_id res chain seq x y z
N MET A 1 11.40 5.72 12.77
CA MET A 1 10.75 7.05 12.73
C MET A 1 9.28 6.94 13.06
N ILE A 2 8.49 6.23 12.25
CA ILE A 2 7.05 5.99 12.52
C ILE A 2 6.81 5.41 13.92
N GLN A 3 7.56 4.37 14.32
CA GLN A 3 7.42 3.78 15.67
C GLN A 3 7.73 4.73 16.83
N LYS A 4 8.50 5.79 16.59
CA LYS A 4 8.91 6.77 17.60
C LYS A 4 8.12 8.08 17.48
N GLU A 5 7.20 8.17 16.52
CA GLU A 5 6.38 9.35 16.24
C GLU A 5 7.23 10.62 15.96
N GLN A 6 8.42 10.44 15.35
CA GLN A 6 9.35 11.53 15.04
C GLN A 6 9.29 11.99 13.58
N LEU A 7 8.22 11.65 12.84
CA LEU A 7 8.15 11.94 11.42
C LEU A 7 8.05 13.45 11.16
N GLU A 8 7.19 14.16 11.90
CA GLU A 8 7.01 15.61 11.77
C GLU A 8 8.32 16.38 12.03
N GLU A 9 9.03 16.01 13.11
CA GLU A 9 10.33 16.59 13.46
C GLU A 9 11.37 16.38 12.34
N LEU A 10 11.44 15.16 11.78
CA LEU A 10 12.35 14.89 10.67
C LEU A 10 11.97 15.67 9.42
N THR A 11 10.68 15.72 9.06
CA THR A 11 10.22 16.45 7.88
C THR A 11 10.53 17.94 8.00
N ALA A 12 10.28 18.54 9.17
CA ALA A 12 10.65 19.92 9.45
C ALA A 12 12.17 20.15 9.30
N TRP A 13 12.97 19.30 9.95
CA TRP A 13 14.43 19.36 9.83
C TRP A 13 14.90 19.22 8.37
N PHE A 14 14.33 18.29 7.61
CA PHE A 14 14.68 18.07 6.21
C PHE A 14 14.41 19.32 5.36
N ASN A 15 13.20 19.87 5.48
CA ASN A 15 12.76 21.03 4.71
C ASN A 15 13.58 22.29 5.02
N GLU A 16 13.96 22.49 6.28
CA GLU A 16 14.77 23.64 6.71
C GLU A 16 16.25 23.51 6.32
N ASN A 17 16.82 22.31 6.42
CA ASN A 17 18.27 22.13 6.43
C ASN A 17 18.84 21.53 5.13
N VAL A 18 18.13 20.63 4.46
CA VAL A 18 18.75 19.83 3.38
C VAL A 18 18.94 20.64 2.11
N PHE A 19 17.91 21.36 1.65
CA PHE A 19 18.00 22.16 0.44
C PHE A 19 19.00 23.31 0.56
N SER A 20 19.06 23.92 1.75
CA SER A 20 19.97 25.04 2.04
C SER A 20 21.43 24.63 2.15
N ASN A 21 21.72 23.37 2.50
CA ASN A 21 23.08 22.88 2.80
C ASN A 21 23.50 21.69 1.93
N ILE A 22 22.92 21.53 0.73
CA ILE A 22 23.14 20.34 -0.11
C ILE A 22 24.62 20.10 -0.43
N GLY A 23 25.42 21.16 -0.56
CA GLY A 23 26.87 21.05 -0.79
C GLY A 23 27.64 20.42 0.37
N GLU A 24 27.21 20.63 1.61
CA GLU A 24 27.83 19.99 2.78
C GLU A 24 27.42 18.51 2.92
N LEU A 25 26.26 18.17 2.35
CA LEU A 25 25.69 16.82 2.37
C LEU A 25 26.15 15.96 1.19
N GLU A 26 26.84 16.51 0.20
CA GLU A 26 27.24 15.81 -1.03
C GLU A 26 27.97 14.49 -0.76
N LYS A 27 28.86 14.48 0.24
CA LYS A 27 29.61 13.29 0.67
C LYS A 27 28.74 12.16 1.25
N TYR A 28 27.50 12.45 1.62
CA TYR A 28 26.52 11.48 2.13
C TYR A 28 25.46 11.10 1.09
N LEU A 29 25.45 11.73 -0.08
CA LEU A 29 24.52 11.40 -1.15
C LEU A 29 24.94 10.10 -1.83
N ILE A 30 23.95 9.25 -2.09
CA ILE A 30 24.14 8.00 -2.82
C ILE A 30 23.43 8.16 -4.18
N PRO A 31 24.13 7.99 -5.32
CA PRO A 31 23.47 7.97 -6.61
C PRO A 31 22.37 6.90 -6.64
N ILE A 32 21.19 7.26 -7.14
CA ILE A 32 20.04 6.34 -7.15
C ILE A 32 20.32 5.03 -7.89
N THR A 33 21.21 5.06 -8.90
CA THR A 33 21.68 3.88 -9.64
C THR A 33 22.45 2.88 -8.79
N ASN A 34 22.95 3.31 -7.62
CA ASN A 34 23.71 2.49 -6.69
C ASN A 34 22.86 2.03 -5.49
N VAL A 35 21.59 2.42 -5.44
CA VAL A 35 20.67 2.07 -4.36
C VAL A 35 19.86 0.84 -4.76
N LYS A 36 19.84 -0.17 -3.88
CA LYS A 36 18.81 -1.21 -3.91
C LYS A 36 17.73 -0.86 -2.89
N PHE A 37 16.52 -0.61 -3.36
CA PHE A 37 15.40 -0.31 -2.48
C PHE A 37 14.94 -1.56 -1.73
N GLY A 38 14.69 -1.40 -0.43
CA GLY A 38 13.89 -2.35 0.34
C GLY A 38 12.42 -1.94 0.36
N PRO A 39 11.54 -2.74 0.99
CA PRO A 39 10.23 -2.25 1.38
C PRO A 39 10.40 -1.14 2.42
N LEU A 40 9.39 -0.28 2.54
CA LEU A 40 9.40 0.80 3.53
C LEU A 40 9.57 0.30 4.97
N TYR A 41 8.96 -0.85 5.28
CA TYR A 41 9.03 -1.43 6.61
C TYR A 41 8.92 -2.96 6.56
N ARG A 42 9.72 -3.66 7.35
CA ARG A 42 9.76 -5.14 7.31
C ARG A 42 8.85 -5.82 8.30
N HIS A 43 8.49 -5.15 9.39
CA HIS A 43 7.75 -5.76 10.50
C HIS A 43 6.56 -4.92 10.96
N PRO A 44 5.64 -4.52 10.05
CA PRO A 44 4.38 -3.91 10.44
C PRO A 44 3.60 -4.83 11.38
N ARG A 45 3.11 -4.28 12.49
CA ARG A 45 2.30 -5.05 13.45
C ARG A 45 0.96 -5.49 12.86
N LYS A 46 0.46 -4.78 11.84
CA LYS A 46 -0.76 -5.08 11.10
C LYS A 46 -0.57 -4.64 9.65
N ILE A 47 -0.98 -5.51 8.72
CA ILE A 47 -1.18 -5.18 7.32
C ILE A 47 -2.65 -5.48 7.04
N TRP A 48 -3.43 -4.43 6.80
CA TRP A 48 -4.88 -4.51 6.63
C TRP A 48 -5.21 -4.23 5.17
N GLY A 49 -5.72 -5.25 4.46
CA GLY A 49 -6.16 -5.13 3.08
C GLY A 49 -7.66 -4.94 2.99
N ILE A 50 -8.11 -4.19 1.98
CA ILE A 50 -9.52 -3.97 1.66
C ILE A 50 -9.79 -4.59 0.29
N GLY A 51 -10.71 -5.54 0.23
CA GLY A 51 -11.13 -6.17 -1.01
C GLY A 51 -12.34 -5.48 -1.64
N LEU A 52 -12.50 -5.63 -2.96
CA LEU A 52 -13.71 -5.23 -3.70
C LEU A 52 -14.10 -3.75 -3.53
N ASN A 53 -13.13 -2.85 -3.38
CA ASN A 53 -13.40 -1.45 -3.05
C ASN A 53 -13.59 -0.53 -4.27
N TYR A 54 -13.44 -1.01 -5.49
CA TYR A 54 -13.70 -0.21 -6.70
C TYR A 54 -15.02 -0.66 -7.36
N VAL A 55 -15.92 0.31 -7.59
CA VAL A 55 -17.30 0.09 -8.05
C VAL A 55 -17.38 -0.60 -9.43
N GLU A 56 -16.46 -0.30 -10.35
CA GLU A 56 -16.48 -0.83 -11.73
C GLU A 56 -16.01 -2.29 -11.87
N HIS A 57 -15.55 -2.93 -10.79
CA HIS A 57 -15.00 -4.29 -10.85
C HIS A 57 -15.97 -5.41 -10.47
N ALA A 58 -17.19 -5.08 -10.04
CA ALA A 58 -18.21 -6.08 -9.70
C ALA A 58 -18.82 -6.79 -10.93
N ALA A 59 -18.41 -6.43 -12.16
CA ALA A 59 -18.84 -7.11 -13.39
C ALA A 59 -17.93 -8.29 -13.78
N ASP A 60 -16.63 -8.23 -13.45
CA ASP A 60 -15.63 -9.28 -13.75
C ASP A 60 -15.58 -10.38 -12.67
N LEU A 61 -15.95 -10.03 -11.44
CA LEU A 61 -16.10 -10.97 -10.34
C LEU A 61 -17.60 -11.26 -10.19
N SER A 62 -17.99 -12.52 -10.09
CA SER A 62 -19.37 -12.92 -9.75
C SER A 62 -19.79 -12.48 -8.33
N GLU A 63 -18.98 -11.68 -7.64
CA GLU A 63 -19.17 -11.19 -6.30
C GLU A 63 -19.62 -9.73 -6.35
N LYS A 64 -20.76 -9.45 -5.70
CA LYS A 64 -21.22 -8.08 -5.50
C LYS A 64 -20.28 -7.39 -4.54
N ALA A 65 -19.78 -6.21 -4.91
CA ALA A 65 -19.06 -5.35 -3.98
C ALA A 65 -19.93 -5.12 -2.73
N PRO A 66 -19.38 -5.25 -1.51
CA PRO A 66 -20.11 -4.90 -0.30
C PRO A 66 -20.55 -3.44 -0.34
N ASP A 67 -21.82 -3.19 -0.06
CA ASP A 67 -22.40 -1.84 -0.01
C ASP A 67 -22.60 -1.32 1.41
N THR A 68 -22.55 -2.20 2.41
CA THR A 68 -22.74 -1.82 3.82
C THR A 68 -21.44 -1.68 4.61
N GLU A 69 -20.45 -2.55 4.39
CA GLU A 69 -19.22 -2.62 5.19
C GLU A 69 -18.03 -3.09 4.33
N PRO A 70 -16.80 -2.57 4.53
CA PRO A 70 -15.66 -2.96 3.72
C PRO A 70 -15.24 -4.42 3.97
N ALA A 71 -15.13 -5.20 2.89
CA ALA A 71 -14.51 -6.52 2.96
C ALA A 71 -13.03 -6.35 3.28
N SER A 72 -12.56 -6.99 4.35
CA SER A 72 -11.19 -6.82 4.82
C SER A 72 -10.52 -8.11 5.24
N PHE A 73 -9.18 -8.10 5.21
CA PHE A 73 -8.34 -9.22 5.59
C PHE A 73 -7.00 -8.73 6.16
N LEU A 74 -6.36 -9.58 6.95
CA LEU A 74 -5.01 -9.36 7.46
C LEU A 74 -4.00 -10.15 6.63
N LYS A 75 -2.82 -9.56 6.41
CA LYS A 75 -1.63 -10.23 5.88
C LYS A 75 -0.53 -10.25 6.94
N PRO A 76 0.25 -11.35 7.04
CA PRO A 76 1.44 -11.39 7.89
C PRO A 76 2.61 -10.64 7.21
N ASP A 77 3.54 -10.16 8.03
CA ASP A 77 4.75 -9.47 7.57
C ASP A 77 5.73 -10.39 6.82
N THR A 78 5.59 -11.71 6.95
CA THR A 78 6.34 -12.71 6.17
C THR A 78 6.10 -12.61 4.66
N THR A 79 4.99 -11.98 4.24
CA THR A 79 4.67 -11.77 2.82
C THR A 79 5.53 -10.67 2.16
N ILE A 80 6.21 -9.85 2.96
CA ILE A 80 6.83 -8.60 2.51
C ILE A 80 8.09 -8.84 1.68
N ILE A 81 8.11 -8.24 0.49
CA ILE A 81 9.29 -8.06 -0.36
C ILE A 81 9.50 -6.60 -0.74
N GLY A 82 10.72 -6.25 -1.15
CA GLY A 82 11.03 -4.91 -1.67
C GLY A 82 10.71 -4.75 -3.15
N PRO A 83 10.75 -3.51 -3.67
CA PRO A 83 10.67 -3.26 -5.10
C PRO A 83 11.80 -3.97 -5.86
N GLY A 84 11.43 -4.73 -6.90
CA GLY A 84 12.37 -5.50 -7.73
C GLY A 84 12.82 -6.84 -7.16
N ASP A 85 12.37 -7.21 -5.95
CA ASP A 85 12.53 -8.57 -5.44
C ASP A 85 11.55 -9.53 -6.16
N GLU A 86 11.90 -10.81 -6.21
CA GLU A 86 11.15 -11.84 -6.95
C GLU A 86 9.85 -12.25 -6.23
N ILE A 87 8.78 -12.45 -7.02
CA ILE A 87 7.52 -13.00 -6.54
C ILE A 87 7.50 -14.51 -6.80
N GLN A 88 7.45 -15.30 -5.74
CA GLN A 88 7.45 -16.76 -5.78
C GLN A 88 6.02 -17.28 -5.90
N ILE A 89 5.65 -17.72 -7.10
CA ILE A 89 4.32 -18.28 -7.35
C ILE A 89 4.21 -19.66 -6.69
N PRO A 90 3.23 -19.88 -5.78
CA PRO A 90 3.15 -21.14 -5.07
C PRO A 90 2.77 -22.29 -6.01
N VAL A 91 3.45 -23.44 -5.91
CA VAL A 91 3.25 -24.60 -6.79
C VAL A 91 1.82 -25.15 -6.85
N GLN A 92 1.00 -24.85 -5.84
CA GLN A 92 -0.41 -25.26 -5.79
C GLN A 92 -1.37 -24.29 -6.49
N SER A 93 -0.89 -23.16 -7.01
CA SER A 93 -1.69 -22.16 -7.71
C SER A 93 -1.45 -22.26 -9.21
N GLU A 94 -2.54 -22.34 -9.96
CA GLU A 94 -2.52 -22.26 -11.43
C GLU A 94 -2.87 -20.85 -11.93
N ARG A 95 -3.46 -20.01 -11.06
CA ARG A 95 -3.89 -18.66 -11.40
C ARG A 95 -3.60 -17.71 -10.26
N THR A 96 -2.49 -16.99 -10.38
CA THR A 96 -2.09 -15.90 -9.48
C THR A 96 -2.24 -14.56 -10.18
N THR A 97 -2.76 -13.56 -9.48
CA THR A 97 -2.91 -12.19 -9.96
C THR A 97 -2.20 -11.20 -9.04
N ALA A 98 -1.93 -10.02 -9.60
CA ALA A 98 -1.31 -8.89 -8.93
C ALA A 98 -2.27 -7.70 -9.00
N GLU A 99 -2.51 -7.06 -7.87
CA GLU A 99 -3.36 -5.88 -7.75
C GLU A 99 -2.50 -4.71 -7.29
N ALA A 100 -2.51 -3.61 -8.05
CA ALA A 100 -1.88 -2.38 -7.59
C ALA A 100 -2.84 -1.66 -6.66
N GLU A 101 -2.36 -1.24 -5.51
CA GLU A 101 -3.18 -0.65 -4.45
C GLU A 101 -2.55 0.64 -3.92
N LEU A 102 -3.39 1.53 -3.37
CA LEU A 102 -2.94 2.68 -2.58
C LEU A 102 -2.66 2.21 -1.14
N GLY A 103 -1.43 2.37 -0.69
CA GLY A 103 -1.06 2.12 0.70
C GLY A 103 -1.20 3.35 1.59
N LEU A 104 -1.88 3.20 2.72
CA LEU A 104 -1.95 4.19 3.79
C LEU A 104 -1.04 3.75 4.94
N ILE A 105 -0.05 4.57 5.30
CA ILE A 105 0.86 4.26 6.39
C ILE A 105 0.44 5.04 7.63
N ILE A 106 0.03 4.33 8.68
CA ILE A 106 -0.38 4.96 9.95
C ILE A 106 0.84 5.43 10.73
N GLY A 107 0.89 6.72 11.05
CA GLY A 107 2.05 7.41 11.61
C GLY A 107 2.13 7.41 13.14
N LYS A 108 0.99 7.27 13.82
CA LYS A 108 0.88 7.32 15.28
C LYS A 108 -0.10 6.29 15.81
N LYS A 109 0.04 5.92 17.09
CA LYS A 109 -0.90 4.97 17.69
C LYS A 109 -2.29 5.60 17.72
N THR A 110 -3.28 4.90 17.17
CA THR A 110 -4.63 5.44 17.05
C THR A 110 -5.71 4.42 17.36
N LYS A 111 -6.91 4.89 17.75
CA LYS A 111 -8.10 4.09 18.10
C LYS A 111 -9.33 4.99 18.10
N ASN A 112 -10.44 4.51 17.50
CA ASN A 112 -11.73 5.21 17.43
C ASN A 112 -11.56 6.63 16.83
N VAL A 113 -10.95 6.70 15.65
CA VAL A 113 -10.65 7.97 14.97
C VAL A 113 -11.92 8.43 14.27
N SER A 114 -12.24 9.72 14.30
CA SER A 114 -13.33 10.20 13.43
C SER A 114 -12.86 10.26 11.97
N GLU A 115 -13.79 10.29 11.02
CA GLU A 115 -13.42 10.43 9.61
C GLU A 115 -12.68 11.76 9.34
N GLU A 116 -13.04 12.82 10.07
CA GLU A 116 -12.35 14.12 10.00
C GLU A 116 -10.93 14.07 10.57
N GLU A 117 -10.68 13.21 11.56
CA GLU A 117 -9.36 13.03 12.18
C GLU A 117 -8.45 12.08 11.40
N ALA A 118 -9.02 11.21 10.55
CA ALA A 118 -8.32 10.19 9.80
C ALA A 118 -7.11 10.71 8.98
N PRO A 119 -7.18 11.86 8.27
CA PRO A 119 -6.02 12.38 7.54
C PRO A 119 -4.82 12.66 8.44
N TYR A 120 -5.04 13.07 9.69
CA TYR A 120 -3.99 13.51 10.61
C TYR A 120 -3.28 12.36 11.34
N VAL A 121 -3.76 11.11 11.20
CA VAL A 121 -3.08 9.92 11.75
C VAL A 121 -2.21 9.21 10.73
N ILE A 122 -2.25 9.63 9.46
CA ILE A 122 -1.47 9.06 8.37
C ILE A 122 -0.09 9.72 8.31
N ALA A 123 0.95 8.88 8.34
CA ALA A 123 2.34 9.29 8.07
C ALA A 123 2.60 9.55 6.59
N GLY A 124 1.91 8.84 5.70
CA GLY A 124 2.01 9.05 4.27
C GLY A 124 1.38 7.94 3.45
N TYR A 125 1.62 8.04 2.14
CA TYR A 125 1.11 7.16 1.12
C TYR A 125 2.23 6.38 0.45
N THR A 126 1.90 5.23 -0.12
CA THR A 126 2.85 4.45 -0.91
C THR A 126 2.13 3.58 -1.94
N THR A 127 2.87 3.10 -2.92
CA THR A 127 2.38 2.09 -3.86
C THR A 127 2.47 0.70 -3.25
N ILE A 128 1.45 -0.13 -3.50
CA ILE A 128 1.38 -1.52 -3.07
C ILE A 128 1.18 -2.43 -4.29
N ILE A 129 1.78 -3.62 -4.24
CA ILE A 129 1.35 -4.78 -5.01
C ILE A 129 0.82 -5.83 -4.04
N ASP A 130 -0.47 -6.16 -4.15
CA ASP A 130 -1.14 -7.23 -3.42
C ASP A 130 -1.32 -8.44 -4.34
N MET A 131 -0.63 -9.54 -4.02
CA MET A 131 -0.72 -10.77 -4.80
C MET A 131 -1.82 -11.68 -4.26
N THR A 132 -2.54 -12.34 -5.18
CA THR A 132 -3.64 -13.25 -4.84
C THR A 132 -3.57 -14.52 -5.67
N THR A 133 -3.66 -15.68 -5.02
CA THR A 133 -3.92 -16.96 -5.70
C THR A 133 -5.43 -17.14 -5.90
N GLU A 134 -5.95 -16.61 -7.01
CA GLU A 134 -7.40 -16.61 -7.29
C GLU A 134 -8.00 -18.02 -7.32
N ASP A 135 -7.28 -18.97 -7.89
CA ASP A 135 -7.72 -20.36 -7.98
C ASP A 135 -7.81 -21.04 -6.59
N ILE A 136 -7.01 -20.61 -5.62
CA ILE A 136 -7.11 -21.10 -4.23
C ILE A 136 -8.30 -20.46 -3.53
N LEU A 137 -8.53 -19.15 -3.76
CA LEU A 137 -9.68 -18.44 -3.21
C LEU A 137 -11.01 -19.03 -3.71
N GLN A 138 -11.10 -19.33 -5.00
CA GLN A 138 -12.30 -19.92 -5.63
C GLN A 138 -12.68 -21.29 -5.07
N ARG A 139 -11.72 -22.05 -4.53
CA ARG A 139 -12.00 -23.35 -3.89
C ARG A 139 -12.83 -23.18 -2.61
N ASN A 140 -12.61 -22.09 -1.88
CA ASN A 140 -13.35 -21.78 -0.66
C ASN A 140 -13.19 -20.30 -0.29
N PRO A 141 -14.28 -19.52 -0.16
CA PRO A 141 -14.19 -18.09 0.20
C PRO A 141 -13.52 -17.85 1.57
N ARG A 142 -13.52 -18.84 2.48
CA ARG A 142 -12.79 -18.76 3.76
C ARG A 142 -11.27 -18.80 3.60
N TYR A 143 -10.76 -19.06 2.38
CA TYR A 143 -9.34 -19.06 2.09
C TYR A 143 -8.79 -17.69 1.69
N LEU A 144 -9.55 -16.59 1.84
CA LEU A 144 -9.07 -15.24 1.56
C LEU A 144 -7.68 -14.96 2.15
N THR A 145 -7.53 -15.09 3.48
CA THR A 145 -6.23 -14.89 4.14
C THR A 145 -5.15 -15.80 3.58
N ARG A 146 -5.45 -17.10 3.37
CA ARG A 146 -4.50 -18.06 2.82
C ARG A 146 -4.07 -17.66 1.39
N SER A 147 -5.01 -17.25 0.55
CA SER A 147 -4.78 -16.96 -0.86
C SER A 147 -3.91 -15.73 -1.09
N LYS A 148 -3.87 -14.82 -0.10
CA LYS A 148 -3.12 -13.57 -0.12
C LYS A 148 -1.87 -13.59 0.78
N SER A 149 -1.57 -14.67 1.50
CA SER A 149 -0.52 -14.68 2.54
C SER A 149 0.66 -15.62 2.28
N PHE A 150 0.93 -15.97 1.03
CA PHE A 150 2.17 -16.66 0.68
C PHE A 150 3.38 -15.73 0.83
N ASP A 151 4.56 -16.29 1.07
CA ASP A 151 5.79 -15.49 1.05
C ASP A 151 5.89 -14.73 -0.28
N THR A 152 6.44 -13.53 -0.26
CA THR A 152 6.58 -12.60 -1.41
C THR A 152 5.28 -12.00 -1.97
N PHE A 153 4.12 -12.25 -1.36
CA PHE A 153 2.83 -11.77 -1.87
C PHE A 153 2.48 -10.31 -1.53
N PHE A 154 3.40 -9.55 -0.93
CA PHE A 154 3.16 -8.16 -0.60
C PHE A 154 4.41 -7.32 -0.86
N SER A 155 4.30 -6.36 -1.77
CA SER A 155 5.33 -5.35 -1.98
C SER A 155 4.75 -3.98 -1.68
N PHE A 156 5.51 -3.13 -0.99
CA PHE A 156 5.11 -1.74 -0.76
C PHE A 156 6.33 -0.82 -0.63
N GLY A 157 6.19 0.41 -1.12
CA GLY A 157 7.32 1.30 -1.37
C GLY A 157 7.58 1.49 -2.86
N PRO A 158 8.78 1.98 -3.25
CA PRO A 158 9.94 2.23 -2.40
C PRO A 158 9.84 3.49 -1.54
N CYS A 159 8.95 4.41 -1.89
CA CYS A 159 8.86 5.73 -1.26
C CYS A 159 7.63 5.84 -0.36
N LEU A 160 7.80 6.57 0.74
CA LEU A 160 6.71 7.10 1.54
C LEU A 160 6.53 8.56 1.12
N ILE A 161 5.37 8.90 0.60
CA ILE A 161 5.02 10.26 0.20
C ILE A 161 4.22 10.89 1.33
N THR A 162 4.65 12.04 1.85
CA THR A 162 3.95 12.65 3.00
C THR A 162 2.64 13.32 2.58
N PRO A 163 1.70 13.54 3.52
CA PRO A 163 0.41 14.14 3.18
C PRO A 163 0.49 15.51 2.51
N ASP A 164 1.48 16.34 2.86
CA ASP A 164 1.70 17.65 2.26
C ASP A 164 2.19 17.61 0.80
N GLU A 165 2.77 16.49 0.36
CA GLU A 165 3.15 16.27 -1.03
C GLU A 165 1.97 15.84 -1.92
N VAL A 166 0.81 15.50 -1.34
CA VAL A 166 -0.38 15.05 -2.06
C VAL A 166 -1.52 16.04 -1.88
N SER A 167 -1.76 16.84 -2.92
CA SER A 167 -2.82 17.87 -2.92
C SER A 167 -4.24 17.30 -2.75
N ASP A 168 -4.55 16.17 -3.40
CA ASP A 168 -5.83 15.46 -3.25
C ASP A 168 -5.64 13.96 -3.43
N VAL A 169 -5.87 13.20 -2.37
CA VAL A 169 -5.79 11.74 -2.37
C VAL A 169 -6.84 11.12 -3.30
N ASN A 170 -8.01 11.75 -3.45
CA ASN A 170 -9.08 11.22 -4.31
C ASN A 170 -8.74 11.34 -5.80
N ALA A 171 -7.85 12.26 -6.16
CA ALA A 171 -7.39 12.44 -7.54
C ALA A 171 -6.29 11.45 -7.94
N LEU A 172 -5.73 10.69 -7.00
CA LEU A 172 -4.68 9.73 -7.29
C LEU A 172 -5.18 8.61 -8.20
N ARG A 173 -4.37 8.28 -9.21
CA ARG A 173 -4.59 7.14 -10.11
C ARG A 173 -3.74 5.97 -9.65
N VAL A 174 -4.36 4.81 -9.50
CA VAL A 174 -3.72 3.54 -9.16
C VAL A 174 -3.74 2.65 -10.40
N THR A 175 -2.59 2.14 -10.80
CA THR A 175 -2.44 1.40 -12.07
C THR A 175 -1.57 0.16 -11.89
N THR A 176 -2.08 -0.99 -12.30
CA THR A 176 -1.31 -2.24 -12.43
C THR A 176 -0.73 -2.33 -13.83
N VAL A 177 0.59 -2.48 -13.93
CA VAL A 177 1.32 -2.61 -15.18
C VAL A 177 1.98 -3.97 -15.24
N ILE A 178 1.75 -4.72 -16.32
CA ILE A 178 2.34 -6.04 -16.56
C ILE A 178 3.08 -5.99 -17.89
N ASN A 179 4.38 -6.31 -17.89
CA ASN A 179 5.24 -6.28 -19.08
C ASN A 179 5.19 -4.95 -19.85
N GLY A 180 5.10 -3.83 -19.12
CA GLY A 180 5.02 -2.49 -19.70
C GLY A 180 3.64 -2.09 -20.24
N LEU A 181 2.63 -2.96 -20.13
CA LEU A 181 1.27 -2.68 -20.55
C LEU A 181 0.38 -2.43 -19.34
N GLU A 182 -0.43 -1.38 -19.42
CA GLU A 182 -1.49 -1.13 -18.44
C GLU A 182 -2.49 -2.29 -18.48
N HIS A 183 -2.65 -2.95 -17.34
CA HIS A 183 -3.57 -4.07 -17.20
C HIS A 183 -4.89 -3.62 -16.55
N ARG A 184 -4.79 -2.80 -15.50
CA ARG A 184 -5.94 -2.16 -14.84
C ARG A 184 -5.52 -0.78 -14.33
N SER A 185 -6.41 0.19 -14.40
CA SER A 185 -6.23 1.53 -13.85
C SER A 185 -7.54 2.04 -13.29
N ASN A 186 -7.47 2.73 -12.14
CA ASN A 186 -8.61 3.41 -11.56
C ASN A 186 -8.17 4.66 -10.79
N ILE A 187 -9.13 5.50 -10.40
CA ILE A 187 -8.88 6.71 -9.60
C ILE A 187 -9.50 6.54 -8.21
N VAL A 188 -8.85 7.00 -7.15
CA VAL A 188 -9.29 6.80 -5.76
C VAL A 188 -10.71 7.35 -5.52
N SER A 189 -11.12 8.40 -6.23
CA SER A 189 -12.50 8.91 -6.20
C SER A 189 -13.56 7.89 -6.64
N ASN A 190 -13.19 6.77 -7.26
CA ASN A 190 -14.09 5.68 -7.63
C ASN A 190 -14.17 4.57 -6.58
N MET A 191 -13.46 4.69 -5.45
CA MET A 191 -13.62 3.75 -4.33
C MET A 191 -15.02 3.84 -3.72
N THR A 192 -15.63 2.70 -3.38
CA THR A 192 -16.89 2.62 -2.63
C THR A 192 -16.71 3.17 -1.22
N PHE A 193 -15.71 2.66 -0.49
CA PHE A 193 -15.31 3.11 0.84
C PHE A 193 -14.07 4.00 0.71
N LYS A 194 -14.20 5.27 1.10
CA LYS A 194 -13.12 6.28 0.95
C LYS A 194 -11.98 6.06 1.95
N PRO A 195 -10.75 6.52 1.64
CA PRO A 195 -9.60 6.36 2.53
C PRO A 195 -9.85 6.80 3.98
N TRP A 196 -10.57 7.90 4.20
CA TRP A 196 -10.84 8.43 5.53
C TRP A 196 -11.80 7.54 6.32
N TYR A 197 -12.90 7.13 5.69
CA TYR A 197 -13.84 6.16 6.24
C TYR A 197 -13.17 4.81 6.57
N LEU A 198 -12.19 4.37 5.77
CA LEU A 198 -11.46 3.12 6.03
C LEU A 198 -10.51 3.22 7.25
N VAL A 199 -10.11 4.42 7.64
CA VAL A 199 -9.19 4.67 8.76
C VAL A 199 -9.94 4.96 10.07
N SER A 200 -11.14 5.53 10.00
CA SER A 200 -12.00 5.84 11.15
C SER A 200 -12.51 4.60 11.87
#